data_AF-A0A5B9PCK3-F1
#
_entry.id   AF-A0A5B9PCK3-F1
#
_cell.length_a   1.000
_cell.length_b   1.000
_cell.length_c   1.000
_cell.angle_alpha   90.00
_cell.angle_beta   90.00
_cell.angle_gamma   90.00
#
_symmetry.space_group_name_H-M   'P 1'
#
loop_
_entity.id
_entity.type
_entity.pdbx_description
1 polymer ?
#
loop_
_entity_poly.entity_id
_entity_poly.type
_entity_poly.pdbx_seq_one_letter_code
_entity_poly.pdbx_strand_id
1 'polypeptide(L)'
;MLSRFRWLIFFLAFSSLLSCDEPVKPVGVSESSDADSPSDSEPAEDQTEERHDSKRSLYVDGFSSILGDVAAEEKLLEYADSHEMDVLLLYELHKVLNRDNASDLDHNESLASFISRAKTQYGVQRIAAIGESADFFGEVIDPYNNSRVDVSEKFDIYNLEFEFWIESRVKEVYAEPYLIPRGFAATKDGAFEFFITNLKAIRSLAQANARSITTEAYIGWTNGLEETSEEEVARLIAQNLDQLRVHAYRSRPDFAYTASRLQGLANGKPGLNVSVIFSAEQEFMLDWLQANSMESAEAEFRKQLSESASGKVKADLRLQGFTYYNYTHNENVLASPSSASSK
;
A
#
# COMPACT_ATOMS: atom_id res chain seq x y z
N MET A 1 -39.57 -17.72 -21.81
CA MET A 1 -38.42 -18.54 -22.26
C MET A 1 -37.38 -18.51 -21.16
N LEU A 2 -37.22 -19.65 -20.46
CA LEU A 2 -36.27 -19.86 -19.36
C LEU A 2 -34.92 -20.32 -19.91
N SER A 3 -33.84 -19.90 -19.25
CA SER A 3 -32.54 -20.60 -19.12
C SER A 3 -31.62 -19.64 -18.32
N ARG A 4 -31.41 -19.70 -17.00
CA ARG A 4 -30.93 -20.78 -16.09
C ARG A 4 -29.67 -21.48 -16.60
N PHE A 5 -28.50 -20.98 -16.20
CA PHE A 5 -27.30 -21.80 -16.08
C PHE A 5 -26.77 -21.80 -14.64
N ARG A 6 -26.48 -23.01 -14.18
CA ARG A 6 -26.24 -23.44 -12.81
C ARG A 6 -24.77 -23.30 -12.44
N TRP A 7 -24.56 -22.97 -11.18
CA TRP A 7 -23.36 -23.26 -10.40
C TRP A 7 -23.05 -24.76 -10.40
N LEU A 8 -21.77 -25.13 -10.53
CA LEU A 8 -21.28 -26.47 -10.18
C LEU A 8 -20.22 -26.33 -9.08
N ILE A 9 -20.56 -26.87 -7.92
CA ILE A 9 -19.72 -27.06 -6.74
C ILE A 9 -19.00 -28.40 -6.92
N PHE A 10 -17.68 -28.44 -6.79
CA PHE A 10 -16.93 -29.68 -6.59
C PHE A 10 -16.52 -29.81 -5.13
N PHE A 11 -17.15 -30.78 -4.45
CA PHE A 11 -16.69 -31.35 -3.19
C PHE A 11 -15.69 -32.47 -3.54
N LEU A 12 -14.50 -32.44 -2.95
CA LEU A 12 -13.69 -33.65 -2.75
C LEU A 12 -13.32 -33.74 -1.27
N ALA A 13 -13.94 -34.72 -0.63
CA ALA A 13 -13.59 -35.20 0.69
C ALA A 13 -12.38 -36.14 0.57
N PHE A 14 -11.42 -36.00 1.48
CA PHE A 14 -10.56 -37.12 1.88
C PHE A 14 -10.54 -37.18 3.41
N SER A 15 -11.03 -38.30 3.93
CA SER A 15 -10.96 -38.74 5.32
C SER A 15 -9.84 -39.80 5.37
N SER A 16 -8.82 -39.59 6.20
CA SER A 16 -8.57 -40.24 7.50
C SER A 16 -7.62 -41.44 7.44
N LEU A 17 -6.68 -41.46 8.40
CA LEU A 17 -6.06 -42.58 9.14
C LEU A 17 -4.71 -42.07 9.71
N LEU A 18 -4.66 -41.64 10.99
CA LEU A 18 -4.30 -42.45 12.18
C LEU A 18 -2.97 -43.21 12.08
N SER A 19 -1.96 -42.76 12.85
CA SER A 19 -1.22 -43.65 13.75
C SER A 19 -0.54 -42.85 14.86
N CYS A 20 -0.68 -43.38 16.08
CA CYS A 20 -0.08 -42.95 17.34
C CYS A 20 1.35 -43.48 17.53
N ASP A 21 1.95 -43.06 18.65
CA ASP A 21 3.11 -43.59 19.40
C ASP A 21 4.39 -42.74 19.25
N GLU A 22 5.15 -42.37 20.28
CA GLU A 22 5.04 -42.31 21.75
C GLU A 22 6.19 -41.38 22.22
N PRO A 23 6.21 -40.87 23.48
CA PRO A 23 7.19 -39.90 23.95
C PRO A 23 8.42 -40.57 24.61
N VAL A 24 9.62 -40.02 24.38
CA VAL A 24 10.82 -40.36 25.15
C VAL A 24 11.26 -39.13 25.97
N LYS A 25 11.28 -39.30 27.30
CA LYS A 25 11.97 -38.47 28.31
C LYS A 25 13.06 -39.36 28.99
N PRO A 26 13.84 -38.89 29.98
CA PRO A 26 14.87 -37.85 29.96
C PRO A 26 16.16 -38.32 30.67
N VAL A 27 17.37 -37.88 30.29
CA VAL A 27 18.60 -38.01 31.11
C VAL A 27 19.57 -36.93 30.61
N GLY A 28 20.32 -36.17 31.41
CA GLY A 28 20.55 -36.14 32.84
C GLY A 28 21.41 -34.91 33.18
N VAL A 29 21.43 -34.61 34.47
CA VAL A 29 22.06 -33.48 35.16
C VAL A 29 23.59 -33.54 35.10
N SER A 30 24.23 -32.36 35.00
CA SER A 30 25.45 -32.09 35.76
C SER A 30 25.54 -30.60 36.10
N GLU A 31 25.34 -30.31 37.38
CA GLU A 31 25.75 -29.07 38.04
C GLU A 31 27.28 -29.03 38.13
N SER A 32 27.86 -27.85 37.91
CA SER A 32 29.07 -27.45 38.61
C SER A 32 29.04 -25.95 38.84
N SER A 33 29.07 -25.61 40.13
CA SER A 33 29.32 -24.32 40.72
C SER A 33 30.53 -23.61 40.12
N ASP A 34 30.48 -22.29 39.99
CA ASP A 34 31.38 -21.44 40.75
C ASP A 34 30.87 -20.00 40.77
N ALA A 35 30.89 -19.45 41.99
CA ALA A 35 30.57 -18.08 42.30
C ALA A 35 31.81 -17.21 42.07
N ASP A 36 31.66 -16.12 41.32
CA ASP A 36 32.44 -14.92 41.60
C ASP A 36 31.70 -13.67 41.10
N SER A 37 31.73 -12.62 41.91
CA SER A 37 31.24 -11.27 41.65
C SER A 37 32.01 -10.34 42.60
N PRO A 38 32.20 -9.04 42.31
CA PRO A 38 31.89 -8.29 41.09
C PRO A 38 33.09 -7.47 40.56
N SER A 39 33.07 -7.10 39.28
CA SER A 39 33.80 -5.91 38.83
C SER A 39 32.88 -5.03 38.00
N ASP A 40 32.50 -3.91 38.61
CA ASP A 40 31.80 -2.79 37.98
C ASP A 40 32.60 -2.30 36.77
N SER A 41 32.01 -2.51 35.59
CA SER A 41 32.16 -1.59 34.47
C SER A 41 30.91 -1.75 33.62
N GLU A 42 29.95 -0.84 33.80
CA GLU A 42 28.84 -0.65 32.87
C GLU A 42 29.42 -0.56 31.44
N PRO A 43 29.08 -1.50 30.53
CA PRO A 43 29.27 -1.22 29.13
C PRO A 43 28.20 -0.20 28.76
N ALA A 44 28.65 0.95 28.25
CA ALA A 44 27.78 1.92 27.60
C ALA A 44 26.85 1.15 26.65
N GLU A 45 25.55 1.29 26.85
CA GLU A 45 24.53 0.84 25.90
C GLU A 45 24.84 1.52 24.57
N ASP A 46 25.49 0.75 23.68
CA ASP A 46 25.51 1.03 22.26
C ASP A 46 24.06 0.91 21.80
N GLN A 47 23.33 2.03 21.86
CA GLN A 47 22.09 2.20 21.14
C GLN A 47 22.48 2.27 19.66
N THR A 48 22.74 1.09 19.08
CA THR A 48 22.51 0.90 17.66
C THR A 48 21.04 1.25 17.46
N GLU A 49 20.80 2.48 16.99
CA GLU A 49 19.50 2.86 16.47
C GLU A 49 19.12 1.75 15.48
N GLU A 50 18.13 0.94 15.84
CA GLU A 50 17.48 0.08 14.86
C GLU A 50 16.91 1.05 13.82
N ARG A 51 17.67 1.24 12.74
CA ARG A 51 17.18 1.87 11.53
C ARG A 51 16.06 0.97 11.05
N HIS A 52 14.85 1.24 11.53
CA HIS A 52 13.65 0.56 11.07
C HIS A 52 13.53 0.93 9.59
N ASP A 53 13.84 -0.05 8.74
CA ASP A 53 13.74 0.02 7.27
C ASP A 53 12.25 0.18 6.89
N SER A 54 11.78 1.40 7.07
CA SER A 54 10.41 1.84 6.84
C SER A 54 10.29 2.15 5.36
N LYS A 55 9.42 1.41 4.66
CA LYS A 55 9.28 1.62 3.22
C LYS A 55 8.65 2.97 2.93
N ARG A 56 9.29 3.79 2.10
CA ARG A 56 8.68 5.05 1.63
C ARG A 56 8.00 4.85 0.30
N SER A 57 6.86 5.49 0.13
CA SER A 57 6.15 5.53 -1.15
C SER A 57 5.80 6.96 -1.53
N LEU A 58 5.80 7.27 -2.81
CA LEU A 58 5.46 8.59 -3.34
C LEU A 58 4.30 8.49 -4.33
N TYR A 59 3.23 9.24 -4.10
CA TYR A 59 2.20 9.47 -5.10
C TYR A 59 2.72 10.45 -6.15
N VAL A 60 2.78 10.02 -7.40
CA VAL A 60 3.24 10.82 -8.53
C VAL A 60 2.03 11.36 -9.28
N ASP A 61 1.61 12.57 -8.94
CA ASP A 61 0.60 13.32 -9.67
C ASP A 61 1.18 13.95 -10.95
N GLY A 62 0.32 14.28 -11.91
CA GLY A 62 0.74 14.87 -13.18
C GLY A 62 1.63 13.97 -14.06
N PHE A 63 1.70 12.67 -13.78
CA PHE A 63 2.59 11.72 -14.46
C PHE A 63 2.44 11.75 -16.00
N SER A 64 1.24 12.00 -16.51
CA SER A 64 0.98 12.16 -17.94
C SER A 64 1.76 13.30 -18.61
N SER A 65 2.15 14.33 -17.85
CA SER A 65 3.01 15.43 -18.30
C SER A 65 4.49 15.18 -18.04
N ILE A 66 4.82 14.22 -17.18
CA ILE A 66 6.21 13.84 -16.85
C ILE A 66 6.73 12.84 -17.87
N LEU A 67 5.94 11.82 -18.20
CA LEU A 67 6.34 10.72 -19.06
C LEU A 67 6.72 11.21 -20.47
N GLY A 68 7.94 10.89 -20.90
CA GLY A 68 8.49 11.32 -22.18
C GLY A 68 9.18 12.69 -22.15
N ASP A 69 9.05 13.47 -21.08
CA ASP A 69 9.90 14.63 -20.81
C ASP A 69 11.11 14.17 -19.98
N VAL A 70 12.26 14.06 -20.65
CA VAL A 70 13.50 13.54 -20.05
C VAL A 70 13.90 14.33 -18.80
N ALA A 71 13.75 15.65 -18.80
CA ALA A 71 14.15 16.47 -17.67
C ALA A 71 13.17 16.32 -16.48
N ALA A 72 11.87 16.22 -16.76
CA ALA A 72 10.87 15.98 -15.72
C ALA A 72 11.00 14.58 -15.11
N GLU A 73 11.24 13.54 -15.93
CA GLU A 73 11.51 12.19 -15.46
C GLU A 73 12.77 12.14 -14.59
N GLU A 74 13.88 12.75 -15.05
CA GLU A 74 15.13 12.77 -14.30
C GLU A 74 14.96 13.47 -12.95
N LYS A 75 14.27 14.62 -12.91
CA LYS A 75 13.96 15.32 -11.66
C LYS A 75 13.15 14.45 -10.68
N LEU A 76 12.12 13.76 -11.15
CA LEU A 76 11.31 12.85 -10.32
C LEU A 76 12.16 11.69 -9.78
N LEU A 77 12.99 11.08 -10.63
CA LEU A 77 13.80 9.93 -10.25
C LEU A 77 14.94 10.32 -9.29
N GLU A 78 15.58 11.47 -9.47
CA GLU A 78 16.55 12.03 -8.52
C GLU A 78 15.90 12.38 -7.18
N TYR A 79 14.66 12.91 -7.20
CA TYR A 79 13.88 13.13 -6.00
C TYR A 79 13.62 11.81 -5.25
N ALA A 80 13.18 10.78 -5.99
CA ALA A 80 12.93 9.45 -5.43
C ALA A 80 14.18 8.84 -4.78
N ASP A 81 15.33 8.89 -5.46
CA ASP A 81 16.61 8.39 -4.96
C ASP A 81 17.07 9.14 -3.70
N SER A 82 17.08 10.48 -3.75
CA SER A 82 17.53 11.32 -2.62
C SER A 82 16.68 11.18 -1.35
N HIS A 83 15.41 10.79 -1.48
CA HIS A 83 14.49 10.58 -0.37
C HIS A 83 14.25 9.11 -0.03
N GLU A 84 15.01 8.19 -0.63
CA GLU A 84 14.92 6.74 -0.42
C GLU A 84 13.48 6.21 -0.67
N MET A 85 12.86 6.64 -1.78
CA MET A 85 11.52 6.20 -2.16
C MET A 85 11.55 4.79 -2.76
N ASP A 86 11.06 3.80 -2.01
CA ASP A 86 10.98 2.41 -2.47
C ASP A 86 9.87 2.17 -3.50
N VAL A 87 8.80 2.98 -3.47
CA VAL A 87 7.62 2.76 -4.32
C VAL A 87 7.14 4.07 -4.94
N LEU A 88 7.02 4.10 -6.26
CA LEU A 88 6.30 5.15 -6.96
C LEU A 88 4.89 4.68 -7.29
N LEU A 89 3.87 5.43 -6.87
CA LEU A 89 2.49 5.19 -7.27
C LEU A 89 2.09 6.18 -8.36
N LEU A 90 1.90 5.69 -9.57
CA LEU A 90 1.70 6.54 -10.74
C LEU A 90 0.23 6.87 -10.91
N TYR A 91 -0.10 8.17 -10.79
CA TYR A 91 -1.45 8.69 -11.02
C TYR A 91 -1.68 8.98 -12.51
N GLU A 92 -2.95 9.17 -12.89
CA GLU A 92 -3.35 9.54 -14.26
C GLU A 92 -2.94 8.57 -15.38
N LEU A 93 -2.62 7.31 -15.06
CA LEU A 93 -2.16 6.34 -16.05
C LEU A 93 -3.12 6.15 -17.24
N HIS A 94 -4.43 6.35 -17.04
CA HIS A 94 -5.42 6.30 -18.12
C HIS A 94 -5.18 7.29 -19.26
N LYS A 95 -4.39 8.36 -19.03
CA LYS A 95 -4.02 9.35 -20.06
C LYS A 95 -2.86 8.89 -20.94
N VAL A 96 -2.03 7.96 -20.47
CA VAL A 96 -0.84 7.45 -21.18
C VAL A 96 -1.00 6.00 -21.62
N LEU A 97 -1.84 5.23 -20.94
CA LEU A 97 -2.08 3.81 -21.17
C LEU A 97 -3.58 3.52 -21.10
N ASN A 98 -4.13 2.92 -22.14
CA ASN A 98 -5.54 2.57 -22.27
C ASN A 98 -5.71 1.21 -22.95
N ARG A 99 -6.95 0.75 -23.10
CA ARG A 99 -7.25 -0.59 -23.64
C ARG A 99 -6.69 -0.82 -25.05
N ASP A 100 -6.70 0.21 -25.90
CA ASP A 100 -6.35 0.07 -27.32
C ASP A 100 -4.84 -0.04 -27.53
N ASN A 101 -4.04 0.55 -26.63
CA ASN A 101 -2.58 0.55 -26.71
C ASN A 101 -1.91 -0.33 -25.64
N ALA A 102 -2.66 -0.96 -24.74
CA ALA A 102 -2.10 -1.62 -23.56
C ALA A 102 -0.98 -2.64 -23.87
N SER A 103 -1.10 -3.39 -24.97
CA SER A 103 -0.10 -4.40 -25.38
C SER A 103 0.84 -3.94 -26.49
N ASP A 104 0.76 -2.68 -26.92
CA ASP A 104 1.62 -2.14 -27.98
C ASP A 104 3.05 -1.91 -27.44
N LEU A 105 4.03 -2.57 -28.05
CA LEU A 105 5.43 -2.47 -27.63
C LEU A 105 6.00 -1.08 -27.88
N ASP A 106 5.80 -0.58 -29.09
CA ASP A 106 6.38 0.67 -29.56
C ASP A 106 5.70 1.88 -28.90
N HIS A 107 4.38 1.83 -28.73
CA HIS A 107 3.64 2.91 -28.07
C HIS A 107 4.07 3.10 -26.61
N ASN A 108 4.33 1.99 -25.90
CA ASN A 108 4.60 2.03 -24.47
C ASN A 108 6.09 2.02 -24.12
N GLU A 109 6.97 2.23 -25.09
CA GLU A 109 8.42 2.20 -24.88
C GLU A 109 8.87 3.23 -23.84
N SER A 110 8.32 4.45 -23.87
CA SER A 110 8.65 5.47 -22.87
C SER A 110 8.26 5.03 -21.45
N LEU A 111 7.09 4.41 -21.29
CA LEU A 111 6.64 3.90 -19.98
C LEU A 111 7.52 2.76 -19.49
N ALA A 112 7.86 1.82 -20.37
CA ALA A 112 8.75 0.70 -20.06
C ALA A 112 10.14 1.20 -19.64
N SER A 113 10.70 2.15 -20.40
CA SER A 113 11.99 2.78 -20.11
C SER A 113 11.98 3.54 -18.78
N PHE A 114 10.93 4.31 -18.49
CA PHE A 114 10.77 5.00 -17.21
C PHE A 114 10.77 4.00 -16.03
N ILE A 115 9.93 2.96 -16.08
CA ILE A 115 9.83 1.96 -15.00
C ILE A 115 11.17 1.23 -14.84
N SER A 116 11.82 0.85 -15.94
CA SER A 116 13.11 0.18 -15.92
C SER A 116 14.20 1.06 -15.30
N ARG A 117 14.30 2.33 -15.70
CA ARG A 117 15.24 3.29 -15.11
C ARG A 117 14.99 3.51 -13.62
N ALA A 118 13.75 3.74 -13.22
CA ALA A 118 13.38 3.90 -11.82
C ALA A 118 13.92 2.73 -10.97
N LYS A 119 13.70 1.50 -11.44
CA LYS A 119 14.08 0.29 -10.72
C LYS A 119 15.56 -0.03 -10.74
N THR A 120 16.22 0.21 -11.88
CA THR A 120 17.60 -0.26 -12.09
C THR A 120 18.65 0.79 -11.76
N GLN A 121 18.28 2.08 -11.72
CA GLN A 121 19.23 3.19 -11.60
C GLN A 121 18.96 4.12 -10.41
N TYR A 122 17.73 4.17 -9.88
CA TYR A 122 17.32 5.15 -8.85
C TYR A 122 16.74 4.49 -7.58
N GLY A 123 17.04 3.22 -7.34
CA GLY A 123 16.71 2.53 -6.09
C GLY A 123 15.22 2.22 -5.86
N VAL A 124 14.31 2.58 -6.78
CA VAL A 124 12.88 2.29 -6.63
C VAL A 124 12.64 0.78 -6.72
N GLN A 125 12.10 0.16 -5.68
CA GLN A 125 11.91 -1.28 -5.65
C GLN A 125 10.65 -1.73 -6.41
N ARG A 126 9.58 -0.93 -6.38
CA ARG A 126 8.28 -1.30 -6.96
C ARG A 126 7.58 -0.10 -7.60
N ILE A 127 6.83 -0.37 -8.67
CA ILE A 127 5.95 0.63 -9.30
C ILE A 127 4.49 0.19 -9.12
N ALA A 128 3.65 1.11 -8.62
CA ALA A 128 2.22 0.89 -8.50
C ALA A 128 1.44 1.58 -9.61
N ALA A 129 0.53 0.83 -10.22
CA ALA A 129 -0.52 1.41 -11.04
C ALA A 129 -1.69 1.80 -10.15
N ILE A 130 -2.13 3.05 -10.24
CA ILE A 130 -3.34 3.52 -9.57
C ILE A 130 -4.51 3.47 -10.55
N GLY A 131 -5.64 2.95 -10.10
CA GLY A 131 -6.86 2.87 -10.88
C GLY A 131 -8.11 2.79 -10.01
N GLU A 132 -9.26 3.11 -10.61
CA GLU A 132 -10.55 3.23 -9.91
C GLU A 132 -11.44 1.99 -10.09
N SER A 133 -11.01 1.02 -10.88
CA SER A 133 -11.79 -0.20 -11.18
C SER A 133 -10.91 -1.40 -11.54
N ALA A 134 -11.45 -2.60 -11.32
CA ALA A 134 -10.86 -3.86 -11.76
C ALA A 134 -10.74 -3.97 -13.28
N ASP A 135 -11.66 -3.34 -14.04
CA ASP A 135 -11.60 -3.29 -15.50
C ASP A 135 -10.29 -2.62 -15.96
N PHE A 136 -9.89 -1.52 -15.33
CA PHE A 136 -8.61 -0.87 -15.64
C PHE A 136 -7.42 -1.80 -15.40
N PHE A 137 -7.39 -2.52 -14.28
CA PHE A 137 -6.30 -3.45 -14.02
C PHE A 137 -6.30 -4.65 -14.97
N GLY A 138 -7.46 -5.24 -15.25
CA GLY A 138 -7.60 -6.44 -16.09
C GLY A 138 -7.49 -6.19 -17.58
N GLU A 139 -7.92 -5.01 -18.06
CA GLU A 139 -7.95 -4.67 -19.49
C GLU A 139 -6.82 -3.72 -19.92
N VAL A 140 -6.11 -3.09 -18.98
CA VAL A 140 -5.04 -2.13 -19.29
C VAL A 140 -3.71 -2.54 -18.65
N ILE A 141 -3.65 -2.63 -17.33
CA ILE A 141 -2.37 -2.86 -16.63
C ILE A 141 -1.85 -4.30 -16.83
N ASP A 142 -2.71 -5.32 -16.70
CA ASP A 142 -2.32 -6.72 -16.87
C ASP A 142 -1.89 -7.01 -18.31
N PRO A 143 -2.61 -6.56 -19.37
CA PRO A 143 -2.14 -6.68 -20.75
C PRO A 143 -0.80 -5.96 -21.00
N TYR A 144 -0.58 -4.77 -20.42
CA TYR A 144 0.73 -4.12 -20.48
C TYR A 144 1.83 -4.98 -19.86
N ASN A 145 1.63 -5.44 -18.62
CA ASN A 145 2.59 -6.32 -17.94
C ASN A 145 2.86 -7.61 -18.72
N ASN A 146 1.86 -8.18 -19.39
CA ASN A 146 1.99 -9.39 -20.18
C ASN A 146 2.67 -9.15 -21.53
N SER A 147 2.64 -7.92 -22.05
CA SER A 147 3.38 -7.54 -23.26
C SER A 147 4.89 -7.42 -23.02
N ARG A 148 5.31 -7.05 -21.81
CA ARG A 148 6.73 -6.88 -21.46
C ARG A 148 7.43 -8.22 -21.23
N VAL A 149 8.65 -8.36 -21.72
CA VAL A 149 9.52 -9.52 -21.41
C VAL A 149 10.27 -9.27 -20.11
N ASP A 150 10.88 -8.09 -19.98
CA ASP A 150 11.72 -7.76 -18.84
C ASP A 150 10.90 -7.38 -17.61
N VAL A 151 11.25 -7.98 -16.46
CA VAL A 151 10.52 -7.76 -15.20
C VAL A 151 10.71 -6.35 -14.65
N SER A 152 11.81 -5.68 -15.00
CA SER A 152 12.08 -4.30 -14.64
C SER A 152 11.19 -3.29 -15.35
N GLU A 153 10.44 -3.70 -16.38
CA GLU A 153 9.52 -2.81 -17.12
C GLU A 153 8.07 -2.91 -16.62
N LYS A 154 7.79 -3.79 -15.65
CA LYS A 154 6.42 -4.13 -15.24
C LYS A 154 5.96 -3.37 -14.00
N PHE A 155 4.65 -3.17 -13.85
CA PHE A 155 4.02 -2.71 -12.61
C PHE A 155 3.95 -3.82 -11.58
N ASP A 156 4.26 -3.59 -10.32
CA ASP A 156 4.30 -4.61 -9.25
C ASP A 156 3.06 -4.59 -8.33
N ILE A 157 2.33 -3.47 -8.35
CA ILE A 157 1.24 -3.20 -7.42
C ILE A 157 0.01 -2.74 -8.21
N TYR A 158 -1.15 -3.33 -7.88
CA TYR A 158 -2.46 -2.82 -8.27
C TYR A 158 -3.06 -2.07 -7.07
N ASN A 159 -3.12 -0.73 -7.14
CA ASN A 159 -3.61 0.12 -6.06
C ASN A 159 -4.98 0.71 -6.41
N LEU A 160 -6.04 0.19 -5.80
CA LEU A 160 -7.40 0.69 -5.98
C LEU A 160 -7.59 2.02 -5.23
N GLU A 161 -8.03 3.04 -5.96
CA GLU A 161 -8.38 4.34 -5.38
C GLU A 161 -9.80 4.72 -5.77
N PHE A 162 -10.71 4.77 -4.80
CA PHE A 162 -12.09 5.12 -5.05
C PHE A 162 -12.74 5.60 -3.74
N GLU A 163 -12.99 6.91 -3.65
CA GLU A 163 -13.33 7.60 -2.39
C GLU A 163 -14.81 7.47 -2.02
N PHE A 164 -15.27 6.24 -1.78
CA PHE A 164 -16.67 5.93 -1.44
C PHE A 164 -17.17 6.67 -0.18
N TRP A 165 -16.27 7.16 0.67
CA TRP A 165 -16.60 7.87 1.90
C TRP A 165 -16.94 9.35 1.69
N ILE A 166 -16.65 9.94 0.52
CA ILE A 166 -16.91 11.35 0.23
C ILE A 166 -18.19 11.49 -0.59
N GLU A 167 -19.26 11.90 0.08
CA GLU A 167 -20.60 12.04 -0.52
C GLU A 167 -20.61 12.86 -1.82
N SER A 168 -19.91 14.00 -1.86
CA SER A 168 -19.84 14.84 -3.05
C SER A 168 -19.14 14.12 -4.21
N ARG A 169 -18.03 13.41 -3.97
CA ARG A 169 -17.36 12.63 -5.03
C ARG A 169 -18.22 11.47 -5.51
N VAL A 170 -18.91 10.78 -4.61
CA VAL A 170 -19.86 9.72 -4.99
C VAL A 170 -20.89 10.26 -5.98
N LYS A 171 -21.48 11.43 -5.70
CA LYS A 171 -22.52 12.03 -6.54
C LYS A 171 -21.98 12.66 -7.83
N GLU A 172 -20.90 13.42 -7.74
CA GLU A 172 -20.44 14.31 -8.81
C GLU A 172 -19.40 13.65 -9.72
N VAL A 173 -18.60 12.72 -9.17
CA VAL A 173 -17.48 12.10 -9.88
C VAL A 173 -17.80 10.64 -10.22
N TYR A 174 -18.43 9.89 -9.32
CA TYR A 174 -18.52 8.44 -9.47
C TYR A 174 -19.86 7.88 -9.95
N ALA A 175 -20.97 8.59 -9.71
CA ALA A 175 -22.32 8.09 -10.00
C ALA A 175 -22.50 7.66 -11.46
N GLU A 176 -22.30 8.58 -12.41
CA GLU A 176 -22.52 8.33 -13.84
C GLU A 176 -21.45 7.45 -14.51
N PRO A 177 -20.13 7.66 -14.30
CA PRO A 177 -19.14 6.86 -15.01
C PRO A 177 -18.91 5.46 -14.40
N TYR A 178 -19.17 5.27 -13.11
CA TYR A 178 -18.84 4.02 -12.41
C TYR A 178 -20.07 3.26 -11.90
N LEU A 179 -20.91 3.91 -11.09
CA LEU A 179 -21.92 3.23 -10.27
C LEU A 179 -23.16 2.84 -11.06
N ILE A 180 -23.87 3.83 -11.63
CA ILE A 180 -25.16 3.65 -12.33
C ILE A 180 -25.03 2.66 -13.50
N PRO A 181 -24.02 2.75 -14.39
CA PRO A 181 -23.88 1.81 -15.51
C PRO A 181 -23.69 0.35 -15.09
N ARG A 182 -23.22 0.13 -13.86
CA ARG A 182 -22.96 -1.20 -13.30
C ARG A 182 -24.03 -1.63 -12.29
N GLY A 183 -25.09 -0.86 -12.15
CA GLY A 183 -26.25 -1.20 -11.32
C GLY A 183 -26.08 -0.89 -9.83
N PHE A 184 -25.06 -0.13 -9.44
CA PHE A 184 -24.88 0.32 -8.05
C PHE A 184 -25.63 1.63 -7.79
N ALA A 185 -26.14 1.79 -6.58
CA ALA A 185 -26.78 3.04 -6.17
C ALA A 185 -25.76 4.18 -6.10
N ALA A 186 -26.17 5.40 -6.46
CA ALA A 186 -25.37 6.62 -6.30
C ALA A 186 -25.40 7.14 -4.85
N THR A 187 -25.06 6.26 -3.91
CA THR A 187 -24.98 6.48 -2.46
C THR A 187 -23.63 5.97 -1.96
N LYS A 188 -23.21 6.34 -0.74
CA LYS A 188 -21.97 5.81 -0.16
C LYS A 188 -22.01 4.29 -0.02
N ASP A 189 -23.15 3.71 0.34
CA ASP A 189 -23.33 2.25 0.42
C ASP A 189 -23.14 1.57 -0.95
N GLY A 190 -23.78 2.10 -2.01
CA GLY A 190 -23.57 1.58 -3.37
C GLY A 190 -22.13 1.78 -3.88
N ALA A 191 -21.51 2.91 -3.51
CA ALA A 191 -20.10 3.18 -3.79
C ALA A 191 -19.15 2.21 -3.05
N PHE A 192 -19.48 1.85 -1.81
CA PHE A 192 -18.72 0.85 -1.05
C PHE A 192 -18.91 -0.57 -1.62
N GLU A 193 -20.12 -0.92 -2.05
CA GLU A 193 -20.39 -2.19 -2.72
C GLU A 193 -19.58 -2.31 -4.02
N PHE A 194 -19.53 -1.24 -4.81
CA PHE A 194 -18.66 -1.14 -5.98
C PHE A 194 -17.18 -1.30 -5.59
N PHE A 195 -16.71 -0.57 -4.57
CA PHE A 195 -15.32 -0.65 -4.08
C PHE A 195 -14.93 -2.08 -3.72
N ILE A 196 -15.71 -2.78 -2.90
CA ILE A 196 -15.40 -4.16 -2.47
C ILE A 196 -15.50 -5.15 -3.63
N THR A 197 -16.45 -4.96 -4.56
CA THR A 197 -16.55 -5.79 -5.76
C THR A 197 -15.28 -5.69 -6.61
N ASN A 198 -14.78 -4.48 -6.83
CA ASN A 198 -13.52 -4.26 -7.55
C ASN A 198 -12.32 -4.80 -6.79
N LEU A 199 -12.25 -4.61 -5.47
CA LEU A 199 -11.13 -5.10 -4.67
C LEU A 199 -11.02 -6.64 -4.72
N LYS A 200 -12.14 -7.36 -4.65
CA LYS A 200 -12.20 -8.82 -4.83
C LYS A 200 -11.73 -9.26 -6.22
N ALA A 201 -12.15 -8.54 -7.26
CA ALA A 201 -11.76 -8.83 -8.64
C ALA A 201 -10.26 -8.59 -8.86
N ILE A 202 -9.72 -7.47 -8.36
CA ILE A 202 -8.28 -7.16 -8.39
C ILE A 202 -7.48 -8.23 -7.64
N ARG A 203 -7.96 -8.67 -6.48
CA ARG A 203 -7.35 -9.78 -5.73
C ARG A 203 -7.28 -11.07 -6.53
N SER A 204 -8.39 -11.41 -7.19
CA SER A 204 -8.47 -12.62 -8.02
C SER A 204 -7.53 -12.53 -9.23
N LEU A 205 -7.48 -11.36 -9.88
CA LEU A 205 -6.57 -11.09 -10.99
C LEU A 205 -5.10 -11.23 -10.57
N ALA A 206 -4.71 -10.62 -9.45
CA ALA A 206 -3.36 -10.71 -8.91
C ALA A 206 -2.96 -12.15 -8.56
N GLN A 207 -3.87 -12.94 -8.00
CA GLN A 207 -3.64 -14.36 -7.66
C GLN A 207 -3.54 -15.27 -8.90
N ALA A 208 -4.19 -14.90 -10.00
CA ALA A 208 -4.10 -15.62 -11.27
C ALA A 208 -2.82 -15.28 -12.06
N ASN A 209 -2.13 -14.19 -11.69
CA ASN A 209 -0.90 -13.79 -12.36
C ASN A 209 0.26 -14.74 -11.99
N ALA A 210 1.08 -15.11 -12.98
CA ALA A 210 2.25 -15.97 -12.76
C ALA A 210 3.33 -15.30 -11.89
N ARG A 211 3.33 -13.97 -11.86
CA ARG A 211 4.16 -13.15 -10.98
C ARG A 211 3.33 -12.69 -9.78
N SER A 212 4.00 -12.56 -8.64
CA SER A 212 3.41 -11.91 -7.46
C SER A 212 3.08 -10.44 -7.76
N ILE A 213 1.80 -10.12 -7.84
CA ILE A 213 1.28 -8.74 -7.84
C ILE A 213 0.77 -8.41 -6.44
N THR A 214 1.23 -7.30 -5.87
CA THR A 214 0.68 -6.82 -4.60
C THR A 214 -0.64 -6.10 -4.86
N THR A 215 -1.66 -6.42 -4.07
CA THR A 215 -2.94 -5.72 -4.11
C THR A 215 -3.04 -4.71 -2.97
N GLU A 216 -3.33 -3.47 -3.33
CA GLU A 216 -3.39 -2.34 -2.41
C GLU A 216 -4.66 -1.52 -2.61
N ALA A 217 -5.02 -0.74 -1.59
CA ALA A 217 -6.05 0.28 -1.73
C ALA A 217 -5.78 1.50 -0.86
N TYR A 218 -6.22 2.66 -1.34
CA TYR A 218 -6.29 3.91 -0.61
C TYR A 218 -7.63 4.03 0.12
N ILE A 219 -7.59 4.37 1.42
CA ILE A 219 -8.79 4.68 2.18
C ILE A 219 -8.68 5.95 3.01
N GLY A 220 -9.81 6.64 3.07
CA GLY A 220 -10.03 7.73 4.00
C GLY A 220 -10.81 7.28 5.23
N TRP A 221 -12.13 7.45 5.20
CA TRP A 221 -13.01 7.08 6.30
C TRP A 221 -13.80 5.80 6.01
N THR A 222 -14.04 5.00 7.05
CA THR A 222 -14.82 3.75 6.98
C THR A 222 -16.23 3.89 7.57
N ASN A 223 -16.63 5.11 7.92
CA ASN A 223 -17.88 5.41 8.61
C ASN A 223 -18.91 6.12 7.72
N GLY A 224 -20.11 6.27 8.27
CA GLY A 224 -21.21 6.99 7.62
C GLY A 224 -21.76 6.25 6.39
N LEU A 225 -21.71 4.91 6.41
CA LEU A 225 -22.53 4.03 5.59
C LEU A 225 -23.82 3.71 6.37
N GLU A 226 -24.95 3.61 5.69
CA GLU A 226 -26.25 3.37 6.32
C GLU A 226 -26.54 1.88 6.49
N GLU A 227 -26.05 1.04 5.56
CA GLU A 227 -26.37 -0.39 5.49
C GLU A 227 -25.25 -1.28 6.04
N THR A 228 -24.00 -0.79 6.03
CA THR A 228 -22.83 -1.57 6.47
C THR A 228 -22.17 -0.94 7.69
N SER A 229 -21.99 -1.72 8.76
CA SER A 229 -21.29 -1.24 9.95
C SER A 229 -19.80 -0.98 9.67
N GLU A 230 -19.20 -0.04 10.39
CA GLU A 230 -17.76 0.29 10.23
C GLU A 230 -16.85 -0.92 10.48
N GLU A 231 -17.21 -1.82 11.40
CA GLU A 231 -16.49 -3.06 11.65
C GLU A 231 -16.54 -3.99 10.43
N GLU A 232 -17.71 -4.13 9.81
CA GLU A 232 -17.89 -4.94 8.62
C GLU A 232 -17.16 -4.35 7.41
N VAL A 233 -17.18 -3.02 7.26
CA VAL A 233 -16.37 -2.30 6.26
C VAL A 233 -14.89 -2.66 6.42
N ALA A 234 -14.35 -2.46 7.62
CA ALA A 234 -12.95 -2.72 7.90
C ALA A 234 -12.57 -4.19 7.63
N ARG A 235 -13.44 -5.13 8.02
CA ARG A 235 -13.26 -6.57 7.77
C ARG A 235 -13.25 -6.90 6.28
N LEU A 236 -14.22 -6.39 5.52
CA LEU A 236 -14.33 -6.65 4.08
C LEU A 236 -13.13 -6.08 3.32
N ILE A 237 -12.67 -4.88 3.66
CA ILE A 237 -11.47 -4.29 3.05
C ILE A 237 -10.26 -5.15 3.35
N ALA A 238 -9.99 -5.41 4.63
CA ALA A 238 -8.75 -6.06 5.04
C ALA A 238 -8.59 -7.47 4.45
N GLN A 239 -9.68 -8.22 4.27
CA GLN A 239 -9.66 -9.57 3.69
C GLN A 239 -9.27 -9.62 2.21
N ASN A 240 -9.40 -8.52 1.46
CA ASN A 240 -9.31 -8.54 0.00
C ASN A 240 -8.06 -7.82 -0.56
N LEU A 241 -7.08 -7.50 0.27
CA LEU A 241 -5.81 -6.89 -0.15
C LEU A 241 -4.61 -7.34 0.67
N ASP A 242 -3.40 -7.00 0.21
CA ASP A 242 -2.13 -7.27 0.90
C ASP A 242 -1.71 -6.11 1.81
N GLN A 243 -1.84 -4.87 1.31
CA GLN A 243 -1.48 -3.67 2.04
C GLN A 243 -2.54 -2.59 1.87
N LEU A 244 -2.85 -1.88 2.97
CA LEU A 244 -3.78 -0.77 2.96
C LEU A 244 -3.03 0.55 3.15
N ARG A 245 -3.42 1.58 2.41
CA ARG A 245 -2.91 2.94 2.57
C ARG A 245 -3.98 3.79 3.26
N VAL A 246 -3.68 4.28 4.46
CA VAL A 246 -4.63 5.00 5.30
C VAL A 246 -4.21 6.45 5.43
N HIS A 247 -5.08 7.37 5.01
CA HIS A 247 -4.71 8.77 5.02
C HIS A 247 -4.63 9.39 6.43
N ALA A 248 -3.63 10.24 6.63
CA ALA A 248 -3.39 11.01 7.84
C ALA A 248 -3.23 12.50 7.51
N TYR A 249 -4.21 13.04 6.77
CA TYR A 249 -4.17 14.41 6.26
C TYR A 249 -4.36 15.42 7.39
N ARG A 250 -3.22 15.84 7.95
CA ARG A 250 -3.05 16.68 9.13
C ARG A 250 -1.85 17.59 8.92
N SER A 251 -1.73 18.64 9.71
CA SER A 251 -0.60 19.57 9.60
C SER A 251 0.70 19.09 10.25
N ARG A 252 0.69 17.90 10.85
CA ARG A 252 1.83 17.24 11.52
C ARG A 252 1.51 15.75 11.71
N PRO A 253 2.50 14.89 12.02
CA PRO A 253 2.25 13.50 12.39
C PRO A 253 1.25 13.40 13.55
N ASP A 254 0.15 12.68 13.33
CA ASP A 254 -0.99 12.61 14.26
C ASP A 254 -1.64 11.22 14.21
N PHE A 255 -1.14 10.30 15.05
CA PHE A 255 -1.71 8.95 15.17
C PHE A 255 -3.16 8.99 15.65
N ALA A 256 -3.51 9.91 16.57
CA ALA A 256 -4.85 10.00 17.14
C ALA A 256 -5.92 10.22 16.07
N TYR A 257 -5.60 10.98 15.02
CA TYR A 257 -6.45 11.15 13.85
C TYR A 257 -6.74 9.83 13.09
N THR A 258 -5.82 8.88 13.10
CA THR A 258 -5.95 7.57 12.41
C THR A 258 -6.43 6.44 13.32
N ALA A 259 -6.38 6.62 14.64
CA ALA A 259 -6.45 5.55 15.63
C ALA A 259 -7.71 4.68 15.53
N SER A 260 -8.90 5.28 15.40
CA SER A 260 -10.16 4.51 15.32
C SER A 260 -10.22 3.61 14.09
N ARG A 261 -9.76 4.11 12.93
CA ARG A 261 -9.73 3.36 11.67
C ARG A 261 -8.74 2.20 11.75
N LEU A 262 -7.54 2.49 12.24
CA LEU A 262 -6.52 1.46 12.45
C LEU A 262 -7.01 0.38 13.42
N GLN A 263 -7.72 0.76 14.49
CA GLN A 263 -8.35 -0.20 15.40
C GLN A 263 -9.39 -1.08 14.71
N GLY A 264 -10.28 -0.51 13.89
CA GLY A 264 -11.27 -1.29 13.12
C GLY A 264 -10.61 -2.28 12.16
N LEU A 265 -9.57 -1.84 11.45
CA LEU A 265 -8.82 -2.67 10.51
C LEU A 265 -8.06 -3.80 11.19
N ALA A 266 -7.43 -3.53 12.34
CA ALA A 266 -6.79 -4.53 13.18
C ALA A 266 -7.76 -5.65 13.59
N ASN A 267 -9.03 -5.31 13.85
CA ASN A 267 -10.07 -6.26 14.19
C ASN A 267 -10.48 -7.12 12.97
N GLY A 268 -10.47 -6.54 11.77
CA GLY A 268 -10.91 -7.19 10.53
C GLY A 268 -9.95 -8.25 9.98
N LYS A 269 -8.63 -8.02 10.08
CA LYS A 269 -7.58 -8.97 9.67
C LYS A 269 -6.30 -8.78 10.50
N PRO A 270 -5.98 -9.72 11.39
CA PRO A 270 -4.68 -9.74 12.05
C PRO A 270 -3.53 -9.82 11.04
N GLY A 271 -2.46 -9.07 11.31
CA GLY A 271 -1.27 -9.00 10.46
C GLY A 271 -1.42 -8.16 9.20
N LEU A 272 -2.48 -7.33 9.08
CA LEU A 272 -2.65 -6.45 7.92
C LEU A 272 -1.48 -5.46 7.81
N ASN A 273 -0.87 -5.41 6.62
CA ASN A 273 0.15 -4.42 6.32
C ASN A 273 -0.52 -3.07 6.07
N VAL A 274 0.00 -2.02 6.71
CA VAL A 274 -0.51 -0.66 6.58
C VAL A 274 0.62 0.27 6.21
N SER A 275 0.33 1.19 5.28
CA SER A 275 1.10 2.40 5.07
C SER A 275 0.25 3.62 5.44
N VAL A 276 0.85 4.58 6.15
CA VAL A 276 0.17 5.82 6.53
C VAL A 276 0.50 6.90 5.52
N ILE A 277 -0.51 7.65 5.06
CA ILE A 277 -0.32 8.67 4.03
C ILE A 277 -0.26 10.05 4.66
N PHE A 278 0.85 10.73 4.46
CA PHE A 278 1.02 12.14 4.77
C PHE A 278 0.79 12.96 3.50
N SER A 279 -0.19 13.86 3.54
CA SER A 279 -0.33 14.84 2.46
C SER A 279 0.63 16.01 2.68
N ALA A 280 1.42 16.32 1.67
CA ALA A 280 2.29 17.48 1.55
C ALA A 280 1.59 18.67 0.86
N GLU A 281 0.27 18.62 0.62
CA GLU A 281 -0.46 19.83 0.21
C GLU A 281 -0.37 20.90 1.32
N GLN A 282 -0.54 22.17 0.94
CA GLN A 282 -0.26 23.33 1.80
C GLN A 282 -1.11 23.35 3.09
N GLU A 283 -2.35 22.89 3.04
CA GLU A 283 -3.26 22.79 4.18
C GLU A 283 -2.91 21.64 5.15
N PHE A 284 -2.00 20.75 4.76
CA PHE A 284 -1.57 19.59 5.53
C PHE A 284 -0.09 19.71 5.90
N MET A 285 0.75 18.73 5.59
CA MET A 285 2.09 18.61 6.16
C MET A 285 3.16 19.42 5.44
N LEU A 286 2.85 20.22 4.42
CA LEU A 286 3.89 20.92 3.63
C LEU A 286 4.86 21.71 4.51
N ASP A 287 4.34 22.65 5.31
CA ASP A 287 5.15 23.51 6.17
C ASP A 287 5.95 22.68 7.19
N TRP A 288 5.36 21.57 7.65
CA TRP A 288 6.01 20.68 8.60
C TRP A 288 7.18 19.93 7.95
N LEU A 289 6.98 19.38 6.75
CA LEU A 289 7.99 18.64 5.97
C LEU A 289 9.08 19.56 5.40
N GLN A 290 8.82 20.86 5.24
CA GLN A 290 9.88 21.82 4.91
C GLN A 290 10.75 22.16 6.13
N ALA A 291 10.18 22.10 7.33
CA ALA A 291 10.88 22.38 8.58
C ALA A 291 11.53 21.14 9.22
N ASN A 292 11.15 19.93 8.80
CA ASN A 292 11.56 18.65 9.40
C ASN A 292 11.70 17.58 8.31
N SER A 293 12.49 16.53 8.55
CA SER A 293 12.63 15.45 7.58
C SER A 293 11.42 14.51 7.55
N MET A 294 11.26 13.79 6.43
CA MET A 294 10.35 12.65 6.31
C MET A 294 10.56 11.64 7.43
N GLU A 295 11.81 11.26 7.68
CA GLU A 295 12.22 10.37 8.78
C GLU A 295 11.72 10.84 10.15
N SER A 296 11.82 12.14 10.44
CA SER A 296 11.30 12.71 11.69
C SER A 296 9.78 12.54 11.78
N ALA A 297 9.08 12.69 10.65
CA ALA A 297 7.63 12.51 10.58
C ALA A 297 7.22 11.08 10.92
N GLU A 298 7.95 10.12 10.35
CA GLU A 298 7.75 8.70 10.54
C GLU A 298 8.04 8.29 11.99
N ALA A 299 9.17 8.75 12.54
CA ALA A 299 9.57 8.48 13.92
C ALA A 299 8.54 9.00 14.93
N GLU A 300 8.07 10.24 14.72
CA GLU A 300 7.04 10.86 15.58
C GLU A 300 5.72 10.07 15.51
N PHE A 301 5.28 9.66 14.33
CA PHE A 301 4.08 8.83 14.19
C PHE A 301 4.23 7.47 14.87
N ARG A 302 5.36 6.78 14.67
CA ARG A 302 5.66 5.49 15.30
C ARG A 302 5.67 5.60 16.81
N LYS A 303 6.27 6.66 17.35
CA LYS A 303 6.26 6.96 18.78
C LYS A 303 4.83 7.11 19.29
N GLN A 304 4.01 7.95 18.67
CA GLN A 304 2.61 8.14 19.08
C GLN A 304 1.79 6.84 19.01
N LEU A 305 2.00 6.01 17.97
CA LEU A 305 1.39 4.68 17.88
C LEU A 305 1.85 3.78 19.04
N SER A 306 3.15 3.72 19.31
CA SER A 306 3.71 2.88 20.37
C SER A 306 3.21 3.28 21.77
N GLU A 307 2.94 4.56 22.00
CA GLU A 307 2.47 5.09 23.29
C GLU A 307 0.94 4.97 23.43
N SER A 308 0.19 5.25 22.36
CA SER A 308 -1.26 5.48 22.42
C SER A 308 -2.11 4.35 21.86
N ALA A 309 -1.56 3.46 21.04
CA ALA A 309 -2.35 2.38 20.45
C ALA A 309 -2.77 1.33 21.49
N SER A 310 -3.91 0.68 21.26
CA SER A 310 -4.32 -0.47 22.07
C SER A 310 -3.36 -1.64 21.88
N GLY A 311 -3.30 -2.56 22.85
CA GLY A 311 -2.49 -3.78 22.73
C GLY A 311 -2.85 -4.61 21.50
N LYS A 312 -4.14 -4.59 21.09
CA LYS A 312 -4.60 -5.28 19.89
C LYS A 312 -4.04 -4.64 18.62
N VAL A 313 -4.08 -3.30 18.50
CA VAL A 313 -3.49 -2.59 17.35
C VAL A 313 -2.00 -2.90 17.23
N LYS A 314 -1.26 -2.89 18.35
CA LYS A 314 0.18 -3.19 18.35
C LYS A 314 0.49 -4.63 17.91
N ALA A 315 -0.39 -5.59 18.24
CA ALA A 315 -0.21 -7.00 17.89
C ALA A 315 -0.65 -7.30 16.45
N ASP A 316 -1.72 -6.67 15.97
CA ASP A 316 -2.43 -7.10 14.77
C ASP A 316 -2.19 -6.18 13.55
N LEU A 317 -1.65 -4.97 13.73
CA LEU A 317 -1.27 -4.11 12.61
C LEU A 317 0.23 -4.13 12.36
N ARG A 318 0.60 -4.25 11.09
CA ARG A 318 2.00 -4.17 10.64
C ARG A 318 2.18 -2.85 9.90
N LEU A 319 2.63 -1.82 10.61
CA LEU A 319 3.00 -0.55 9.98
C LEU A 319 4.28 -0.75 9.16
N GLN A 320 4.12 -1.00 7.86
CA GLN A 320 5.20 -1.33 6.93
C GLN A 320 5.90 -0.11 6.36
N GLY A 321 5.27 1.06 6.38
CA GLY A 321 5.85 2.23 5.77
C GLY A 321 4.96 3.46 5.77
N PHE A 322 5.41 4.47 5.05
CA PHE A 322 4.73 5.76 4.90
C PHE A 322 4.63 6.14 3.43
N THR A 323 3.55 6.83 3.10
CA THR A 323 3.27 7.31 1.75
C THR A 323 3.20 8.83 1.78
N TYR A 324 3.84 9.49 0.83
CA TYR A 324 3.80 10.95 0.68
C TYR A 324 2.92 11.30 -0.51
N TYR A 325 1.87 12.08 -0.26
CA TYR A 325 0.91 12.55 -1.25
C TYR A 325 1.04 14.06 -1.41
N ASN A 326 1.34 14.65 -2.54
CA ASN A 326 1.80 14.06 -3.80
C ASN A 326 3.09 14.77 -4.24
N TYR A 327 3.71 14.28 -5.31
CA TYR A 327 5.04 14.68 -5.76
C TYR A 327 5.17 16.18 -6.01
N THR A 328 4.22 16.82 -6.70
CA THR A 328 4.35 18.23 -7.07
C THR A 328 4.47 19.17 -5.87
N HIS A 329 3.83 18.83 -4.75
CA HIS A 329 3.98 19.58 -3.51
C HIS A 329 5.24 19.21 -2.71
N ASN A 330 5.75 17.99 -2.90
CA ASN A 330 6.93 17.49 -2.22
C ASN A 330 8.26 17.94 -2.85
N GLU A 331 8.27 18.52 -4.05
CA GLU A 331 9.50 18.88 -4.78
C GLU A 331 10.49 19.77 -3.97
N ASN A 332 9.98 20.55 -3.03
CA ASN A 332 10.77 21.46 -2.19
C ASN A 332 11.05 20.91 -0.77
N VAL A 333 10.58 19.71 -0.46
CA VAL A 333 10.94 19.01 0.78
C VAL A 333 12.39 18.56 0.63
N LEU A 334 13.22 18.93 1.59
CA LEU A 334 14.65 18.59 1.57
C LEU A 334 14.86 17.19 2.14
N ALA A 335 15.77 16.45 1.52
CA ALA A 335 16.23 15.18 2.07
C ALA A 335 16.85 15.37 3.47
N SER A 336 16.78 14.34 4.31
CA SER A 336 17.52 14.32 5.58
C SER A 336 19.01 14.63 5.30
N PRO A 337 19.73 15.38 6.17
CA PRO A 337 21.15 15.72 5.98
C PRO A 337 22.15 14.55 5.91
N SER A 338 21.73 13.31 5.71
CA SER A 338 22.59 12.12 5.68
C SER A 338 22.22 11.14 4.57
N SER A 339 22.42 11.51 3.31
CA SER A 339 22.55 10.57 2.19
C SER A 339 23.26 11.21 0.99
N ALA A 340 24.24 12.09 1.24
CA ALA A 340 25.24 12.40 0.23
C ALA A 340 26.13 11.16 0.04
N SER A 341 25.61 10.15 -0.66
CA SER A 341 26.39 9.09 -1.26
C SER A 341 27.40 9.78 -2.17
N SER A 342 28.66 9.68 -1.80
CA SER A 342 29.78 10.04 -2.66
C SER A 342 29.67 9.23 -3.96
N LYS A 343 29.21 9.86 -5.04
CA LYS A 343 29.48 9.40 -6.40
C LYS A 343 30.94 9.66 -6.76
#